data_AF-A0A061A1C6-F1
#
_entry.id   AF-A0A061A1C6-F1
#
_cell.length_a   1.000
_cell.length_b   1.000
_cell.length_c   1.000
_cell.angle_alpha   90.00
_cell.angle_beta   90.00
_cell.angle_gamma   90.00
#
_symmetry.space_group_name_H-M   'P 1'
#
loop_
_entity.id
_entity.type
_entity.pdbx_description
1 polymer ?
#
loop_
_entity_poly.entity_id
_entity_poly.type
_entity_poly.pdbx_seq_one_letter_code
_entity_poly.pdbx_strand_id
1 'polypeptide(L)' 'MTAAEQTKDPFADEAWRAAIEHAAGCLACRTPGAGCETGERLLRAYEEAARQARPECASNADAQAPAPRR' A
#
# COMPACT_ATOMS: atom_id res chain seq x y z
N MET A 1 -0.61 -4.43 20.93
CA MET A 1 -1.21 -3.85 19.72
C MET A 1 -0.40 -2.61 19.39
N THR A 2 0.31 -2.59 18.26
CA THR A 2 0.67 -1.41 17.44
C THR A 2 1.80 -1.82 16.48
N ALA A 3 1.42 -2.36 15.34
CA ALA A 3 2.31 -2.39 14.19
C ALA A 3 2.07 -1.10 13.39
N ALA A 4 3.16 -0.47 12.96
CA ALA A 4 3.23 0.67 12.05
C ALA A 4 3.10 2.08 12.65
N GLU A 5 4.08 2.48 13.46
CA GLU A 5 4.75 3.76 13.18
C GLU A 5 5.67 3.57 11.96
N GLN A 6 5.06 3.29 10.80
CA GLN A 6 5.75 3.34 9.52
C GLN A 6 5.60 4.76 9.03
N THR A 7 6.73 5.41 8.75
CA THR A 7 6.87 6.68 8.05
C THR A 7 5.72 6.89 7.09
N LYS A 8 4.72 7.67 7.53
CA LYS A 8 3.47 7.84 6.81
C LYS A 8 3.77 8.81 5.69
N ASP A 9 4.04 8.26 4.52
CA ASP A 9 4.19 9.08 3.33
C ASP A 9 2.92 9.93 3.17
N PRO A 10 3.05 11.27 3.07
CA PRO A 10 1.89 12.16 3.07
C PRO A 10 0.99 11.93 1.86
N PHE A 11 1.54 11.46 0.74
CA PHE A 11 0.76 11.11 -0.45
C PHE A 11 -0.01 9.80 -0.24
N ALA A 12 0.59 8.81 0.43
CA ALA A 12 -0.13 7.60 0.85
C ALA A 12 -1.27 7.91 1.86
N ASP A 13 -1.06 8.83 2.81
CA ASP A 13 -2.10 9.24 3.76
C ASP A 13 -3.26 9.97 3.09
N GLU A 14 -2.96 10.86 2.15
CA GLU A 14 -3.97 11.60 1.37
C GLU A 14 -4.78 10.68 0.47
N ALA A 15 -4.12 9.77 -0.27
CA ALA A 15 -4.78 8.79 -1.11
C ALA A 15 -5.69 7.86 -0.28
N TRP A 16 -5.23 7.43 0.89
CA TRP A 16 -6.02 6.63 1.82
C TRP A 16 -7.24 7.38 2.35
N ARG A 17 -7.08 8.64 2.76
CA ARG A 17 -8.19 9.49 3.20
C ARG A 17 -9.22 9.68 2.09
N ALA A 18 -8.78 9.98 0.87
CA ALA A 18 -9.67 10.15 -0.28
C ALA A 18 -10.47 8.87 -0.58
N ALA A 19 -9.86 7.69 -0.45
CA ALA A 19 -10.55 6.40 -0.60
C ALA A 19 -11.66 6.20 0.45
N ILE A 20 -11.41 6.55 1.71
CA ILE A 20 -12.39 6.46 2.80
C ILE A 20 -13.55 7.43 2.59
N GLU A 21 -13.26 8.70 2.28
CA GLU A 21 -14.26 9.72 2.00
C GLU A 21 -15.15 9.32 0.80
N HIS A 22 -14.54 8.76 -0.24
CA HIS A 22 -15.27 8.27 -1.40
C HIS A 22 -16.19 7.10 -1.03
N ALA A 23 -15.69 6.11 -0.28
CA ALA A 23 -16.49 4.97 0.16
C ALA A 23 -17.65 5.39 1.07
N ALA A 24 -17.47 6.43 1.89
CA ALA A 24 -18.53 7.02 2.70
C ALA A 24 -19.63 7.64 1.83
N GLY A 25 -19.30 8.25 0.68
CA GLY A 25 -20.27 8.88 -0.24
C GLY A 25 -20.85 7.98 -1.32
N CYS A 26 -20.16 6.90 -1.69
CA CYS A 26 -20.47 6.10 -2.89
C CYS A 26 -21.35 4.89 -2.57
N LEU A 27 -22.55 4.84 -3.15
CA LEU A 27 -23.47 3.72 -2.96
C LEU A 27 -22.92 2.40 -3.52
N ALA A 28 -22.12 2.45 -4.59
CA ALA A 28 -21.44 1.27 -5.14
C ALA A 28 -20.41 0.72 -4.14
N CYS A 29 -19.55 1.57 -3.58
CA CYS A 29 -18.58 1.12 -2.56
C CYS A 29 -19.24 0.59 -1.27
N ARG A 30 -20.44 1.08 -0.93
CA ARG A 30 -21.22 0.54 0.20
C ARG A 30 -21.92 -0.78 -0.12
N THR A 31 -22.08 -1.12 -1.40
CA THR A 31 -22.77 -2.33 -1.82
C THR A 31 -21.75 -3.44 -2.03
N PRO A 32 -21.78 -4.52 -1.23
CA PRO A 32 -20.87 -5.65 -1.41
C PRO A 32 -21.01 -6.22 -2.82
N GLY A 33 -19.90 -6.33 -3.54
CA GLY A 33 -19.87 -6.86 -4.91
C GLY A 33 -20.19 -5.84 -6.02
N ALA A 34 -20.52 -4.59 -5.70
CA ALA A 34 -20.54 -3.52 -6.69
C ALA A 34 -19.14 -2.93 -6.85
N GLY A 35 -18.51 -3.17 -7.99
CA GLY A 35 -17.24 -2.54 -8.36
C GLY A 35 -17.44 -1.03 -8.56
N CYS A 36 -16.51 -0.23 -8.05
CA CYS A 36 -16.48 1.21 -8.29
C CYS A 36 -15.13 1.58 -8.86
N GLU A 37 -15.09 1.96 -10.14
CA GLU A 37 -13.85 2.32 -10.83
C GLU A 37 -13.07 3.43 -10.09
N THR A 38 -13.80 4.41 -9.54
CA THR A 38 -13.19 5.51 -8.76
C THR A 38 -12.57 4.98 -7.47
N GLY A 39 -13.25 4.10 -6.74
CA GLY A 39 -12.72 3.48 -5.53
C GLY A 39 -11.50 2.59 -5.82
N GLU A 40 -11.55 1.82 -6.91
CA GLU A 40 -10.44 0.99 -7.36
C GLU A 40 -9.21 1.83 -7.74
N ARG A 41 -9.41 2.96 -8.43
CA ARG A 41 -8.33 3.89 -8.76
C ARG A 41 -7.69 4.52 -7.52
N LEU A 42 -8.50 4.88 -6.52
CA LEU A 42 -8.01 5.44 -5.25
C LEU A 42 -7.22 4.41 -4.44
N LEU A 43 -7.69 3.15 -4.40
CA LEU A 43 -6.96 2.05 -3.76
C LEU A 43 -5.64 1.76 -4.46
N ARG A 44 -5.62 1.70 -5.79
CA ARG A 44 -4.39 1.56 -6.60
C ARG A 44 -3.37 2.65 -6.27
N ALA A 45 -3.79 3.92 -6.22
CA ALA A 45 -2.92 5.04 -5.90
C ALA A 45 -2.31 4.91 -4.49
N TYR A 46 -3.12 4.50 -3.51
CA TYR A 46 -2.63 4.19 -2.16
C TYR A 46 -1.61 3.05 -2.15
N GLU A 47 -1.89 1.94 -2.85
CA GLU A 47 -0.99 0.78 -2.91
C GLU A 47 0.35 1.13 -3.57
N GLU A 48 0.33 1.93 -4.63
CA GLU A 48 1.53 2.42 -5.32
C GLU A 48 2.33 3.37 -4.43
N ALA A 49 1.66 4.26 -3.70
CA ALA A 49 2.30 5.14 -2.72
C ALA A 49 2.89 4.34 -1.55
N ALA A 50 2.15 3.38 -1.03
CA ALA A 50 2.60 2.50 0.05
C ALA A 50 3.79 1.63 -0.37
N ARG A 51 3.83 1.18 -1.63
CA ARG A 51 4.98 0.46 -2.19
C ARG A 51 6.23 1.33 -2.25
N GLN A 52 6.10 2.59 -2.66
CA GLN A 52 7.21 3.54 -2.72
C GLN A 52 7.68 4.00 -1.32
N ALA A 53 6.75 4.12 -0.38
CA ALA A 53 7.03 4.47 1.01
C ALA A 53 7.75 3.36 1.79
N ARG A 54 7.62 2.10 1.35
CA ARG A 54 8.49 1.03 1.83
C ARG A 54 9.81 1.14 1.06
N PRO A 55 10.91 1.60 1.68
CA PRO A 55 12.19 1.62 0.99
C PRO A 55 12.47 0.20 0.52
N GLU A 56 12.74 0.08 -0.77
CA GLU A 56 13.18 -1.15 -1.40
C GLU A 56 14.50 -1.58 -0.75
N CYS A 57 14.42 -2.31 0.36
CA CYS A 57 15.48 -3.17 0.86
C CYS A 57 15.05 -4.63 0.70
N ALA A 58 14.60 -4.95 -0.52
CA ALA A 58 14.46 -6.31 -1.02
C ALA A 58 15.24 -6.48 -2.34
N SER A 59 16.34 -5.76 -2.49
CA SER A 59 17.36 -5.99 -3.52
C SER A 59 18.76 -5.96 -2.91
N ASN A 60 18.97 -6.68 -1.80
CA ASN A 60 20.28 -7.21 -1.45
C ASN A 60 20.12 -8.73 -1.29
N ALA A 61 20.08 -9.41 -2.43
CA ALA A 61 20.54 -10.78 -2.53
C ALA A 61 22.05 -10.80 -2.26
N ASP A 62 22.46 -10.69 -0.99
CA ASP A 62 23.83 -10.98 -0.55
C ASP A 62 23.81 -11.62 0.84
N ALA A 63 23.22 -12.82 0.89
CA ALA A 63 23.45 -13.78 1.97
C ALA A 63 23.31 -15.22 1.43
N GLN A 64 23.75 -15.47 0.20
CA GLN A 64 24.18 -16.81 -0.19
C GLN A 64 25.68 -16.87 0.09
N ALA A 65 26.05 -17.29 1.29
CA ALA A 65 27.40 -17.78 1.52
C ALA A 65 27.59 -19.06 0.69
N PRO A 66 28.62 -19.18 -0.16
CA PRO A 66 29.27 -20.45 -0.35
C PRO A 66 30.47 -20.49 0.59
N ALA A 67 30.41 -21.38 1.58
CA ALA A 67 31.60 -21.76 2.33
C ALA A 67 32.63 -22.38 1.36
N PRO A 68 33.87 -21.89 1.26
CA PRO A 68 34.93 -22.70 0.67
C PRO A 68 35.33 -23.78 1.68
N ARG A 69 34.92 -25.03 1.43
CA ARG A 69 35.70 -26.17 1.92
C ARG A 69 36.92 -26.30 1.00
N ARG A 70 38.09 -25.90 1.49
CA ARG A 70 39.36 -26.67 1.51
C ARG A 70 40.57 -25.75 1.49
#